data_AF-A0A7W7MIZ6-F1
#
_entry.id   AF-A0A7W7MIZ6-F1
#
_cell.length_a   1.000
_cell.length_b   1.000
_cell.length_c   1.000
_cell.angle_alpha   90.00
_cell.angle_beta   90.00
_cell.angle_gamma   90.00
#
_symmetry.space_group_name_H-M   'P 1'
#
loop_
_entity.id
_entity.type
_entity.pdbx_description
1 polymer ?
#
loop_
_entity_poly.entity_id
_entity_poly.type
_entity_poly.pdbx_seq_one_letter_code
_entity_poly.pdbx_strand_id
1 'polypeptide(L)'
;MSTGPRFGVVGMGATGVGVFVELVQSLIAGGDPSGASIHLFEPRDELGAGVAYSTPEDCHLLNMRAVTMSLRPDDPMHFLRWMRERPDRPESEEYVPRRLFAAYLREHLDAAVRAARAARIRVHVHHAVVSDCREENGLVHVIAGVDHFALDYAVLCLGDLPSTDYLEFCKLPTYVHSVWQGSGLRQIPPDARVGVIGTSLTAVDVLLSLGEQGHRGPVTAVARRRSLPKVQGPRMSPRLRHITRDNLAALTGGWSRRLDLDDVVRLFRAELEDALGPVDWAAVFTEAHKPFLDALRHDVALAEDGQTAWYYILDATSEIIPELWDWMTEQARAEFLENHLSIWAMFRHCVPLRNGRRLLAMAEAGRFDALSGLTSVTHDPDRDEFELAGVHGEPYRRRVDYLLNATGTGFALERSDSSLLQNMLMRGEIRPHRLGGVDVEFDTMRVIRPDGSASERTFYVGPLTRGVHFYTNSLETNLTNSRRATAAMTAHLVHRRPDNR
;
A
#
# COMPACT_ATOMS: atom_id res chain seq x y z
N MET A 1 -9.32 -29.32 -30.53
CA MET A 1 -8.08 -28.55 -30.35
C MET A 1 -7.96 -28.29 -28.86
N SER A 2 -6.90 -28.77 -28.21
CA SER A 2 -6.69 -28.51 -26.77
C SER A 2 -6.58 -27.01 -26.57
N THR A 3 -7.56 -26.38 -25.92
CA THR A 3 -7.48 -24.97 -25.55
C THR A 3 -6.36 -24.81 -24.53
N GLY A 4 -5.43 -23.87 -24.74
CA GLY A 4 -4.38 -23.57 -23.77
C GLY A 4 -4.96 -23.05 -22.45
N PRO A 5 -4.13 -22.94 -21.39
CA PRO A 5 -4.58 -22.50 -20.07
C PRO A 5 -5.14 -21.07 -20.08
N ARG A 6 -6.16 -20.83 -19.24
CA ARG A 6 -6.88 -19.56 -19.12
C ARG A 6 -6.64 -18.96 -17.74
N PHE A 7 -6.05 -17.76 -17.71
CA PHE A 7 -5.73 -17.05 -16.47
C PHE A 7 -6.60 -15.81 -16.31
N GLY A 8 -6.97 -15.47 -15.08
CA GLY A 8 -7.61 -14.20 -14.72
C GLY A 8 -6.72 -13.35 -13.82
N VAL A 9 -6.65 -12.05 -14.09
CA VAL A 9 -6.07 -11.05 -13.19
C VAL A 9 -7.15 -10.03 -12.87
N VAL A 10 -7.57 -9.97 -11.60
CA VAL A 10 -8.64 -9.07 -11.15
C VAL A 10 -8.03 -7.85 -10.48
N GLY A 11 -8.21 -6.68 -11.10
CA GLY A 11 -7.58 -5.42 -10.72
C GLY A 11 -6.29 -5.19 -11.50
N MET A 12 -6.22 -4.08 -12.24
CA MET A 12 -5.06 -3.69 -13.04
C MET A 12 -4.43 -2.40 -12.49
N GLY A 13 -4.24 -2.33 -11.17
CA GLY A 13 -3.28 -1.40 -10.57
C GLY A 13 -1.84 -1.88 -10.74
N ALA A 14 -0.89 -1.23 -10.06
CA ALA A 14 0.53 -1.60 -10.16
C ALA A 14 0.83 -3.07 -9.82
N THR A 15 0.15 -3.62 -8.80
CA THR A 15 0.27 -5.05 -8.45
C THR A 15 -0.24 -5.96 -9.57
N GLY A 16 -1.41 -5.67 -10.15
CA GLY A 16 -1.97 -6.45 -11.26
C GLY A 16 -1.10 -6.37 -12.52
N VAL A 17 -0.50 -5.21 -12.81
CA VAL A 17 0.53 -5.08 -13.86
C VAL A 17 1.73 -5.96 -13.55
N GLY A 18 2.23 -5.97 -12.31
CA GLY A 18 3.31 -6.84 -11.87
C GLY A 18 3.01 -8.32 -12.12
N VAL A 19 1.85 -8.80 -11.67
CA VAL A 19 1.37 -10.17 -11.92
C VAL A 19 1.28 -10.46 -13.42
N PHE A 20 0.69 -9.56 -14.21
CA PHE A 20 0.54 -9.77 -15.64
C PHE A 20 1.90 -9.87 -16.36
N VAL A 21 2.82 -8.96 -16.06
CA VAL A 21 4.17 -8.95 -16.65
C VAL A 21 4.91 -10.25 -16.32
N GLU A 22 4.89 -10.66 -15.05
CA GLU A 22 5.55 -11.88 -14.59
C GLU A 22 4.89 -13.14 -15.19
N LEU A 23 3.56 -13.17 -15.32
CA LEU A 23 2.83 -14.28 -15.92
C LEU A 23 3.18 -14.44 -17.40
N VAL A 24 3.22 -13.34 -18.17
CA VAL A 24 3.65 -13.39 -19.58
C VAL A 24 5.08 -13.91 -19.71
N GLN A 25 6.00 -13.41 -18.88
CA GLN A 25 7.39 -13.86 -18.89
C GLN A 25 7.53 -15.34 -18.53
N SER A 26 6.84 -15.79 -17.49
CA SER A 26 6.85 -17.18 -17.03
C SER A 26 6.25 -18.15 -18.06
N LEU A 27 5.17 -17.77 -18.75
CA LEU A 27 4.59 -18.56 -19.83
C LEU A 27 5.54 -18.69 -21.03
N ILE A 28 6.21 -17.61 -21.43
CA ILE A 28 7.20 -17.63 -22.52
C ILE A 28 8.42 -18.47 -22.14
N ALA A 29 8.92 -18.32 -20.90
CA ALA A 29 10.06 -19.10 -20.41
C ALA A 29 9.73 -20.60 -20.25
N GLY A 30 8.47 -20.94 -20.02
CA GLY A 30 7.98 -22.29 -19.80
C GLY A 30 7.89 -23.18 -21.05
N GLY A 31 8.09 -22.66 -22.27
CA GLY A 31 8.07 -23.44 -23.50
C GLY A 31 7.23 -22.79 -24.60
N ASP A 32 6.30 -23.55 -25.19
CA ASP A 32 5.33 -23.02 -26.16
C ASP A 32 4.04 -22.58 -25.45
N PRO A 33 3.80 -21.27 -25.25
CA PRO A 33 2.59 -20.78 -24.61
C PRO A 33 1.43 -20.62 -25.61
N SER A 34 1.57 -21.08 -26.85
CA SER A 34 0.57 -20.85 -27.89
C SER A 34 -0.80 -21.40 -27.50
N GLY A 35 -1.83 -20.54 -27.64
CA GLY A 35 -3.20 -20.88 -27.30
C GLY A 35 -3.62 -20.59 -25.86
N ALA A 36 -2.69 -20.23 -24.97
CA ALA A 36 -3.03 -19.67 -23.66
C ALA A 36 -3.84 -18.36 -23.79
N SER A 37 -4.65 -18.05 -22.79
CA SER A 37 -5.36 -16.77 -22.72
C SER A 37 -5.31 -16.15 -21.33
N ILE A 38 -5.17 -14.83 -21.29
CA ILE A 38 -5.14 -14.05 -20.05
C ILE A 38 -6.28 -13.03 -20.11
N HIS A 39 -7.13 -13.03 -19.10
CA HIS A 39 -8.25 -12.12 -18.90
C HIS A 39 -7.88 -11.10 -17.83
N LEU A 40 -7.86 -9.82 -18.20
CA LEU A 40 -7.59 -8.69 -17.31
C LEU A 40 -8.91 -8.03 -16.98
N PHE A 41 -9.28 -7.98 -15.71
CA PHE A 41 -10.52 -7.35 -15.24
C PHE A 41 -10.19 -6.05 -14.52
N GLU A 42 -10.67 -4.93 -15.04
CA GLU A 42 -10.44 -3.61 -14.45
C GLU A 42 -11.62 -2.68 -14.76
N PRO A 43 -12.39 -2.21 -13.77
CA PRO A 43 -13.56 -1.37 -14.05
C PRO A 43 -13.23 -0.01 -14.65
N ARG A 44 -12.01 0.52 -14.44
CA ARG A 44 -11.58 1.82 -14.99
C ARG A 44 -11.12 1.68 -16.44
N ASP A 45 -11.30 2.74 -17.22
CA ASP A 45 -10.81 2.80 -18.60
C ASP A 45 -9.27 2.77 -18.66
N GLU A 46 -8.62 3.43 -17.70
CA GLU A 46 -7.16 3.46 -17.62
C GLU A 46 -6.59 2.34 -16.74
N LEU A 47 -5.89 1.41 -17.40
CA LEU A 47 -5.12 0.36 -16.74
C LEU A 47 -3.77 0.87 -16.22
N GLY A 48 -3.23 0.17 -15.23
CA GLY A 48 -1.89 0.31 -14.70
C GLY A 48 -1.75 1.21 -13.48
N ALA A 49 -2.44 2.35 -13.47
CA ALA A 49 -2.24 3.35 -12.42
C ALA A 49 -2.81 2.93 -11.04
N GLY A 50 -3.95 2.22 -11.01
CA GLY A 50 -4.60 1.88 -9.74
C GLY A 50 -4.97 3.12 -8.91
N VAL A 51 -5.47 2.94 -7.68
CA VAL A 51 -5.83 4.08 -6.81
C VAL A 51 -4.61 4.97 -6.51
N ALA A 52 -3.48 4.34 -6.17
CA ALA A 52 -2.28 5.03 -5.69
C ALA A 52 -1.66 6.01 -6.72
N TYR A 53 -1.72 5.69 -8.02
CA TYR A 53 -1.05 6.49 -9.06
C TYR A 53 -2.00 7.20 -10.02
N SER A 54 -3.33 7.03 -9.90
CA SER A 54 -4.33 7.68 -10.79
C SER A 54 -4.60 9.16 -10.45
N THR A 55 -3.67 9.84 -9.79
CA THR A 55 -3.85 11.24 -9.43
C THR A 55 -3.38 12.19 -10.55
N PRO A 56 -4.15 13.26 -10.83
CA PRO A 56 -3.74 14.26 -11.81
C PRO A 56 -2.82 15.36 -11.24
N GLU A 57 -2.59 15.38 -9.93
CA GLU A 57 -1.93 16.51 -9.25
C GLU A 57 -0.40 16.29 -9.11
N ASP A 58 0.38 17.31 -9.45
CA ASP A 58 1.85 17.26 -9.40
C ASP A 58 2.42 17.34 -7.98
N CYS A 59 1.64 17.80 -7.00
CA CYS A 59 2.01 17.74 -5.58
C CYS A 59 2.12 16.32 -5.03
N HIS A 60 1.40 15.36 -5.63
CA HIS A 60 1.41 13.99 -5.19
C HIS A 60 2.67 13.31 -5.69
N LEU A 61 3.71 13.41 -4.87
CA LEU A 61 4.99 12.77 -5.13
C LEU A 61 4.94 11.30 -4.72
N LEU A 62 5.82 10.51 -5.35
CA LEU A 62 6.23 9.23 -4.78
C LEU A 62 6.88 9.50 -3.42
N ASN A 63 6.50 8.72 -2.42
CA ASN A 63 7.10 8.79 -1.08
C ASN A 63 8.41 8.00 -1.01
N MET A 64 8.73 7.26 -2.07
CA MET A 64 10.00 6.57 -2.29
C MET A 64 10.80 7.32 -3.35
N ARG A 65 12.12 7.16 -3.28
CA ARG A 65 13.03 7.76 -4.26
C ARG A 65 12.90 7.04 -5.60
N ALA A 66 12.99 7.77 -6.71
CA ALA A 66 12.85 7.16 -8.04
C ALA A 66 13.87 6.04 -8.31
N VAL A 67 15.05 6.10 -7.67
CA VAL A 67 16.11 5.08 -7.79
C VAL A 67 15.79 3.75 -7.09
N THR A 68 14.83 3.72 -6.16
CA THR A 68 14.37 2.49 -5.49
C THR A 68 13.04 1.98 -6.05
N MET A 69 12.43 2.71 -6.98
CA MET A 69 11.19 2.34 -7.62
C MET A 69 11.47 1.50 -8.86
N SER A 70 10.86 0.32 -8.97
CA SER A 70 10.96 -0.53 -10.16
C SER A 70 9.75 -1.43 -10.31
N LEU A 71 9.51 -1.89 -11.54
CA LEU A 71 8.60 -3.00 -11.85
C LEU A 71 9.36 -4.33 -11.93
N ARG A 72 10.70 -4.27 -11.93
CA ARG A 72 11.61 -5.41 -11.99
C ARG A 72 12.35 -5.50 -10.66
N PRO A 73 11.97 -6.42 -9.76
CA PRO A 73 12.63 -6.56 -8.46
C PRO A 73 14.15 -6.82 -8.55
N ASP A 74 14.63 -7.39 -9.66
CA ASP A 74 16.04 -7.66 -9.95
C ASP A 74 16.79 -6.46 -10.57
N ASP A 75 16.08 -5.37 -10.89
CA ASP A 75 16.65 -4.16 -11.49
C ASP A 75 16.05 -2.90 -10.84
N PRO A 76 16.54 -2.52 -9.64
CA PRO A 76 15.98 -1.40 -8.87
C PRO A 76 16.06 -0.05 -9.60
N MET A 77 17.02 0.14 -10.52
CA MET A 77 17.22 1.40 -11.24
C MET A 77 16.37 1.51 -12.52
N HIS A 78 15.51 0.54 -12.80
CA HIS A 78 14.79 0.46 -14.08
C HIS A 78 13.91 1.69 -14.35
N PHE A 79 13.14 2.16 -13.36
CA PHE A 79 12.31 3.36 -13.50
C PHE A 79 13.16 4.61 -13.71
N LEU A 80 14.27 4.75 -12.99
CA LEU A 80 15.17 5.90 -13.12
C LEU A 80 15.78 5.98 -14.53
N ARG A 81 16.20 4.85 -15.11
CA ARG A 81 16.73 4.82 -16.49
C ARG A 81 15.64 5.18 -17.50
N TRP A 82 14.46 4.56 -17.37
CA TRP A 82 13.30 4.90 -18.20
C TRP A 82 12.96 6.40 -18.15
N MET A 83 12.96 6.99 -16.95
CA MET A 83 12.65 8.41 -16.77
C MET A 83 13.69 9.33 -17.42
N ARG A 84 14.98 8.98 -17.37
CA ARG A 84 16.07 9.78 -17.95
C ARG A 84 16.06 9.82 -19.46
N GLU A 85 15.48 8.82 -20.10
CA GLU A 85 15.32 8.73 -21.55
C GLU A 85 14.15 9.58 -22.07
N ARG A 86 13.32 10.13 -21.18
CA ARG A 86 12.14 10.91 -21.57
C ARG A 86 12.49 12.37 -21.92
N PRO A 87 11.86 12.93 -22.97
CA PRO A 87 11.97 14.36 -23.29
C PRO A 87 11.45 15.28 -22.18
N ASP A 88 10.40 14.85 -21.46
CA ASP A 88 9.69 15.60 -20.42
C ASP A 88 10.17 15.24 -19.00
N ARG A 89 11.45 14.88 -18.84
CA ARG A 89 12.01 14.49 -17.55
C ARG A 89 11.85 15.61 -16.49
N PRO A 90 11.53 15.28 -15.23
CA PRO A 90 11.40 16.26 -14.17
C PRO A 90 12.76 16.87 -13.80
N GLU A 91 12.75 18.10 -13.28
CA GLU A 91 13.96 18.78 -12.82
C GLU A 91 14.65 18.05 -11.64
N SER A 92 13.86 17.47 -10.74
CA SER A 92 14.34 16.61 -9.67
C SER A 92 14.09 15.15 -10.03
N GLU A 93 15.13 14.34 -9.97
CA GLU A 93 15.05 12.89 -10.18
C GLU A 93 14.83 12.12 -8.87
N GLU A 94 14.76 12.80 -7.72
CA GLU A 94 14.72 12.12 -6.43
C GLU A 94 13.30 11.71 -6.04
N TYR A 95 12.39 12.68 -5.89
CA TYR A 95 10.97 12.44 -5.61
C TYR A 95 10.14 13.05 -6.73
N VAL A 96 9.48 12.19 -7.49
CA VAL A 96 8.78 12.57 -8.72
C VAL A 96 7.27 12.38 -8.59
N PRO A 97 6.45 13.11 -9.37
CA PRO A 97 5.00 12.95 -9.35
C PRO A 97 4.56 11.51 -9.62
N ARG A 98 3.54 11.03 -8.90
CA ARG A 98 2.98 9.68 -9.05
C ARG A 98 2.50 9.38 -10.46
N ARG A 99 2.01 10.39 -11.19
CA ARG A 99 1.59 10.25 -12.60
C ARG A 99 2.73 9.80 -13.53
N LEU A 100 3.98 10.14 -13.21
CA LEU A 100 5.14 9.73 -14.00
C LEU A 100 5.41 8.24 -13.83
N PHE A 101 5.22 7.72 -12.61
CA PHE A 101 5.26 6.29 -12.34
C PHE A 101 4.08 5.56 -12.99
N ALA A 102 2.87 6.15 -13.01
CA ALA A 102 1.74 5.60 -13.76
C ALA A 102 2.05 5.47 -15.26
N ALA A 103 2.69 6.48 -15.86
CA ALA A 103 3.12 6.43 -17.26
C ALA A 103 4.13 5.29 -17.51
N TYR A 104 5.10 5.12 -16.61
CA TYR A 104 6.03 3.99 -16.64
C TYR A 104 5.31 2.64 -16.59
N LEU A 105 4.37 2.45 -15.66
CA LEU A 105 3.59 1.20 -15.54
C LEU A 105 2.79 0.90 -16.81
N ARG A 106 2.17 1.91 -17.42
CA ARG A 106 1.40 1.76 -18.67
C ARG A 106 2.28 1.31 -19.83
N GLU A 107 3.44 1.91 -20.00
CA GLU A 107 4.35 1.53 -21.08
C GLU A 107 4.83 0.07 -20.95
N HIS A 108 5.05 -0.39 -19.72
CA HIS A 108 5.45 -1.77 -19.43
C HIS A 108 4.30 -2.76 -19.60
N LEU A 109 3.07 -2.36 -19.22
CA LEU A 109 1.87 -3.12 -19.54
C LEU A 109 1.73 -3.30 -21.05
N ASP A 110 1.86 -2.23 -21.83
CA ASP A 110 1.76 -2.29 -23.29
C ASP A 110 2.87 -3.16 -23.91
N ALA A 111 4.09 -3.08 -23.38
CA ALA A 111 5.20 -3.93 -23.79
C ALA A 111 4.90 -5.41 -23.52
N ALA A 112 4.35 -5.74 -22.34
CA ALA A 112 3.96 -7.11 -22.01
C ALA A 112 2.80 -7.61 -22.88
N VAL A 113 1.81 -6.77 -23.21
CA VAL A 113 0.75 -7.12 -24.17
C VAL A 113 1.34 -7.43 -25.55
N ARG A 114 2.30 -6.63 -26.03
CA ARG A 114 2.99 -6.89 -27.30
C ARG A 114 3.77 -8.21 -27.25
N ALA A 115 4.50 -8.47 -26.18
CA ALA A 115 5.23 -9.72 -25.98
C ALA A 115 4.30 -10.95 -25.96
N ALA A 116 3.18 -10.85 -25.23
CA ALA A 116 2.15 -11.89 -25.18
C ALA A 116 1.59 -12.20 -26.59
N ARG A 117 1.25 -11.17 -27.37
CA ARG A 117 0.77 -11.34 -28.74
C ARG A 117 1.80 -11.98 -29.67
N ALA A 118 3.06 -11.57 -29.57
CA ALA A 118 4.16 -12.17 -30.34
C ALA A 118 4.34 -13.67 -30.01
N ALA A 119 4.13 -14.04 -28.75
CA ALA A 119 4.13 -15.43 -28.28
C ALA A 119 2.80 -16.18 -28.51
N ARG A 120 1.82 -15.60 -29.23
CA ARG A 120 0.49 -16.19 -29.48
C ARG A 120 -0.33 -16.49 -28.21
N ILE A 121 -0.10 -15.72 -27.15
CA ILE A 121 -0.96 -15.65 -25.96
C ILE A 121 -2.08 -14.65 -26.25
N ARG A 122 -3.34 -15.06 -26.05
CA ARG A 122 -4.50 -14.16 -26.20
C ARG A 122 -4.66 -13.32 -24.95
N VAL A 123 -4.82 -12.01 -25.10
CA VAL A 123 -5.06 -11.10 -23.97
C VAL A 123 -6.42 -10.44 -24.17
N HIS A 124 -7.29 -10.58 -23.18
CA HIS A 124 -8.65 -10.02 -23.16
C HIS A 124 -8.74 -9.01 -22.01
N VAL A 125 -9.21 -7.79 -22.30
CA VAL A 125 -9.42 -6.75 -21.29
C VAL A 125 -10.93 -6.57 -21.10
N HIS A 126 -11.37 -6.59 -19.85
CA HIS A 126 -12.77 -6.48 -19.45
C HIS A 126 -12.93 -5.28 -18.54
N HIS A 127 -13.62 -4.24 -19.04
CA HIS A 127 -13.95 -3.04 -18.28
C HIS A 127 -15.19 -3.26 -17.42
N ALA A 128 -15.04 -4.05 -16.37
CA ALA A 128 -16.15 -4.46 -15.52
C ALA A 128 -15.71 -4.68 -14.07
N VAL A 129 -16.62 -4.38 -13.14
CA VAL A 129 -16.47 -4.75 -11.74
C VAL A 129 -16.66 -6.26 -11.63
N VAL A 130 -15.69 -6.94 -11.03
CA VAL A 130 -15.84 -8.35 -10.63
C VAL A 130 -16.65 -8.40 -9.34
N SER A 131 -17.73 -9.18 -9.33
CA SER A 131 -18.65 -9.28 -8.20
C SER A 131 -18.65 -10.63 -7.51
N ASP A 132 -18.13 -11.69 -8.15
CA ASP A 132 -17.99 -13.02 -7.55
C ASP A 132 -16.78 -13.75 -8.16
N CYS A 133 -16.14 -14.60 -7.36
CA CYS A 133 -15.00 -15.43 -7.74
C CYS A 133 -15.03 -16.70 -6.89
N ARG A 134 -15.28 -17.86 -7.51
CA ARG A 134 -15.44 -19.13 -6.78
C ARG A 134 -14.85 -20.31 -7.52
N GLU A 135 -14.41 -21.32 -6.80
CA GLU A 135 -13.91 -22.55 -7.39
C GLU A 135 -15.04 -23.58 -7.50
N GLU A 136 -15.27 -24.08 -8.72
CA GLU A 136 -16.27 -25.10 -8.97
C GLU A 136 -15.81 -25.99 -10.13
N ASN A 137 -15.99 -27.31 -10.01
CA ASN A 137 -15.69 -28.28 -11.07
C ASN A 137 -14.26 -28.17 -11.65
N GLY A 138 -13.28 -27.84 -10.79
CA GLY A 138 -11.87 -27.71 -11.19
C GLY A 138 -11.58 -26.47 -12.04
N LEU A 139 -12.42 -25.44 -11.97
CA LEU A 139 -12.21 -24.13 -12.61
C LEU A 139 -12.52 -23.01 -11.62
N VAL A 140 -11.98 -21.83 -11.89
CA VAL A 140 -12.38 -20.58 -11.22
C VAL A 140 -13.45 -19.89 -12.06
N HIS A 141 -14.61 -19.68 -11.45
CA HIS A 141 -15.74 -18.98 -12.02
C HIS A 141 -15.73 -17.52 -11.56
N VAL A 142 -15.56 -16.60 -12.50
CA VAL A 142 -15.52 -15.15 -12.26
C VAL A 142 -16.76 -14.50 -12.89
N ILE A 143 -17.48 -13.70 -12.11
CA ILE A 143 -18.59 -12.87 -12.60
C ILE A 143 -18.10 -11.43 -12.70
N ALA A 144 -18.10 -10.87 -13.91
CA ALA A 144 -17.69 -9.48 -14.14
C ALA A 144 -18.78 -8.75 -14.92
N GLY A 145 -19.41 -7.76 -14.28
CA GLY A 145 -20.63 -7.14 -14.81
C GLY A 145 -21.74 -8.18 -14.98
N VAL A 146 -22.17 -8.41 -16.23
CA VAL A 146 -23.18 -9.43 -16.58
C VAL A 146 -22.57 -10.72 -17.14
N ASP A 147 -21.26 -10.72 -17.38
CA ASP A 147 -20.56 -11.81 -18.03
C ASP A 147 -20.01 -12.81 -17.03
N HIS A 148 -19.91 -14.07 -17.49
CA HIS A 148 -19.41 -15.18 -16.70
C HIS A 148 -18.23 -15.84 -17.40
N PHE A 149 -17.13 -16.00 -16.66
CA PHE A 149 -15.88 -16.55 -17.15
C PHE A 149 -15.52 -17.80 -16.35
N ALA A 150 -15.14 -18.87 -17.06
CA ALA A 150 -14.54 -20.05 -16.46
C ALA A 150 -13.05 -20.06 -16.81
N LEU A 151 -12.20 -20.05 -15.79
CA LEU A 151 -10.75 -19.89 -15.89
C LEU A 151 -10.05 -21.04 -15.18
N ASP A 152 -8.82 -21.35 -15.58
CA ASP A 152 -8.02 -22.36 -14.90
C ASP A 152 -7.44 -21.82 -13.59
N TYR A 153 -7.09 -20.53 -13.56
CA TYR A 153 -6.51 -19.83 -12.42
C TYR A 153 -6.98 -18.37 -12.37
N ALA A 154 -7.06 -17.78 -11.17
CA ALA A 154 -7.31 -16.35 -10.98
C ALA A 154 -6.43 -15.75 -9.88
N VAL A 155 -5.90 -14.56 -10.10
CA VAL A 155 -5.20 -13.75 -9.09
C VAL A 155 -5.98 -12.49 -8.81
N LEU A 156 -6.26 -12.24 -7.52
CA LEU A 156 -6.94 -11.06 -7.04
C LEU A 156 -5.93 -9.99 -6.61
N CYS A 157 -5.97 -8.85 -7.28
CA CYS A 157 -5.08 -7.69 -7.11
C CYS A 157 -5.89 -6.41 -6.87
N LEU A 158 -6.76 -6.44 -5.85
CA LEU A 158 -7.79 -5.42 -5.64
C LEU A 158 -7.26 -4.05 -5.19
N GLY A 159 -5.97 -3.97 -4.82
CA GLY A 159 -5.35 -2.74 -4.33
C GLY A 159 -5.85 -2.33 -2.93
N ASP A 160 -5.78 -1.04 -2.65
CA ASP A 160 -6.30 -0.46 -1.41
C ASP A 160 -7.81 -0.31 -1.48
N LEU A 161 -8.50 -0.96 -0.55
CA LEU A 161 -9.93 -0.75 -0.33
C LEU A 161 -10.16 0.47 0.57
N PRO A 162 -11.27 1.20 0.37
CA PRO A 162 -11.67 2.27 1.27
C PRO A 162 -11.68 1.83 2.73
N SER A 163 -11.45 2.79 3.62
CA SER A 163 -11.54 2.54 5.05
C SER A 163 -12.92 2.05 5.43
N THR A 164 -13.01 1.12 6.36
CA THR A 164 -14.30 0.73 6.95
C THR A 164 -14.70 1.63 8.11
N ASP A 165 -13.91 2.65 8.46
CA ASP A 165 -14.21 3.57 9.57
C ASP A 165 -15.12 4.72 9.12
N TYR A 166 -15.99 5.18 10.03
CA TYR A 166 -16.91 6.31 9.83
C TYR A 166 -17.85 6.12 8.63
N LEU A 167 -18.38 4.91 8.43
CA LEU A 167 -19.34 4.60 7.36
C LEU A 167 -20.71 5.23 7.60
N GLU A 168 -21.04 5.53 8.85
CA GLU A 168 -22.27 6.19 9.28
C GLU A 168 -22.45 7.57 8.62
N PHE A 169 -21.35 8.24 8.22
CA PHE A 169 -21.38 9.55 7.57
C PHE A 169 -21.48 9.49 6.05
N CYS A 170 -21.39 8.31 5.41
CA CYS A 170 -21.35 8.19 3.93
C CYS A 170 -22.57 8.77 3.20
N LYS A 171 -23.68 9.04 3.90
CA LYS A 171 -24.87 9.67 3.33
C LYS A 171 -24.83 11.21 3.36
N LEU A 172 -23.87 11.80 4.07
CA LEU A 172 -23.75 13.24 4.23
C LEU A 172 -22.95 13.83 3.06
N PRO A 173 -23.43 14.88 2.38
CA PRO A 173 -22.73 15.49 1.24
C PRO A 173 -21.43 16.19 1.64
N THR A 174 -21.29 16.57 2.90
CA THR A 174 -20.12 17.22 3.49
C THR A 174 -19.05 16.24 3.97
N TYR A 175 -19.30 14.92 3.84
CA TYR A 175 -18.34 13.87 4.17
C TYR A 175 -17.73 13.22 2.92
N VAL A 176 -16.41 13.24 2.84
CA VAL A 176 -15.64 12.56 1.79
C VAL A 176 -15.08 11.27 2.36
N HIS A 177 -15.76 10.16 2.06
CA HIS A 177 -15.40 8.83 2.55
C HIS A 177 -14.04 8.33 2.04
N SER A 178 -13.70 8.62 0.78
CA SER A 178 -12.41 8.29 0.20
C SER A 178 -11.92 9.45 -0.65
N VAL A 179 -10.79 10.02 -0.27
CA VAL A 179 -10.18 11.17 -0.96
C VAL A 179 -9.62 10.81 -2.35
N TRP A 180 -9.52 9.51 -2.65
CA TRP A 180 -9.06 8.98 -3.93
C TRP A 180 -10.19 8.59 -4.88
N GLN A 181 -11.45 8.69 -4.44
CA GLN A 181 -12.61 8.36 -5.26
C GLN A 181 -13.45 9.62 -5.52
N GLY A 182 -13.71 9.91 -6.80
CA GLY A 182 -14.57 11.03 -7.21
C GLY A 182 -13.90 12.40 -7.19
N SER A 183 -14.73 13.45 -7.25
CA SER A 183 -14.28 14.86 -7.29
C SER A 183 -14.26 15.53 -5.90
N GLY A 184 -14.34 14.75 -4.82
CA GLY A 184 -14.68 15.22 -3.47
C GLY A 184 -13.87 16.42 -2.97
N LEU A 185 -12.55 16.43 -3.21
CA LEU A 185 -11.70 17.56 -2.81
C LEU A 185 -12.03 18.87 -3.56
N ARG A 186 -12.34 18.78 -4.86
CA ARG A 186 -12.60 19.95 -5.72
C ARG A 186 -13.95 20.62 -5.43
N GLN A 187 -14.83 19.96 -4.70
CA GLN A 187 -16.14 20.48 -4.33
C GLN A 187 -16.11 21.29 -3.03
N ILE A 188 -15.00 21.26 -2.30
CA ILE A 188 -14.86 21.94 -1.02
C ILE A 188 -14.72 23.45 -1.27
N PRO A 189 -15.58 24.31 -0.68
CA PRO A 189 -15.46 25.75 -0.83
C PRO A 189 -14.09 26.25 -0.32
N PRO A 190 -13.48 27.27 -0.96
CA PRO A 190 -12.15 27.74 -0.59
C PRO A 190 -12.02 28.23 0.85
N ASP A 191 -13.10 28.70 1.47
CA ASP A 191 -13.08 29.27 2.82
C ASP A 191 -13.74 28.37 3.88
N ALA A 192 -14.15 27.13 3.52
CA ALA A 192 -14.79 26.19 4.44
C ALA A 192 -13.82 25.69 5.52
N ARG A 193 -14.32 25.38 6.71
CA ARG A 193 -13.54 24.70 7.76
C ARG A 193 -13.47 23.22 7.45
N VAL A 194 -12.25 22.68 7.37
CA VAL A 194 -12.03 21.31 6.90
C VAL A 194 -11.40 20.45 7.99
N GLY A 195 -12.01 19.31 8.28
CA GLY A 195 -11.46 18.27 9.13
C GLY A 195 -10.91 17.11 8.30
N VAL A 196 -9.71 16.63 8.63
CA VAL A 196 -9.12 15.44 8.02
C VAL A 196 -8.90 14.38 9.10
N ILE A 197 -9.55 13.22 8.97
CA ILE A 197 -9.35 12.11 9.91
C ILE A 197 -8.23 11.21 9.41
N GLY A 198 -7.17 11.14 10.19
CA GLY A 198 -5.92 10.50 9.85
C GLY A 198 -4.82 11.52 9.59
N THR A 199 -3.59 11.15 9.94
CA THR A 199 -2.36 11.94 9.74
C THR A 199 -1.32 11.10 8.98
N SER A 200 -1.78 10.24 8.07
CA SER A 200 -0.89 9.41 7.23
C SER A 200 -0.43 10.17 5.98
N LEU A 201 0.33 9.51 5.10
CA LEU A 201 0.69 10.07 3.79
C LEU A 201 -0.54 10.47 2.95
N THR A 202 -1.67 9.78 3.09
CA THR A 202 -2.94 10.20 2.46
C THR A 202 -3.40 11.56 2.97
N ALA A 203 -3.23 11.84 4.27
CA ALA A 203 -3.57 13.14 4.83
C ALA A 203 -2.61 14.23 4.32
N VAL A 204 -1.32 13.91 4.20
CA VAL A 204 -0.33 14.83 3.59
C VAL A 204 -0.74 15.20 2.17
N ASP A 205 -1.12 14.21 1.36
CA ASP A 205 -1.61 14.43 0.00
C ASP A 205 -2.82 15.39 0.00
N VAL A 206 -3.84 15.11 0.81
CA VAL A 206 -5.03 15.98 0.97
C VAL A 206 -4.65 17.43 1.32
N LEU A 207 -3.73 17.62 2.26
CA LEU A 207 -3.30 18.95 2.68
C LEU A 207 -2.62 19.70 1.53
N LEU A 208 -1.75 19.01 0.79
CA LEU A 208 -1.08 19.59 -0.37
C LEU A 208 -2.06 19.91 -1.49
N SER A 209 -3.04 19.05 -1.76
CA SER A 209 -4.12 19.29 -2.72
C SER A 209 -4.93 20.54 -2.37
N LEU A 210 -5.39 20.66 -1.13
CA LEU A 210 -6.13 21.84 -0.66
C LEU A 210 -5.28 23.11 -0.82
N GLY A 211 -3.99 23.03 -0.50
CA GLY A 211 -3.04 24.12 -0.72
C GLY A 211 -2.89 24.54 -2.19
N GLU A 212 -2.78 23.58 -3.12
CA GLU A 212 -2.70 23.86 -4.57
C GLU A 212 -4.00 24.40 -5.15
N GLN A 213 -5.14 23.97 -4.61
CA GLN A 213 -6.46 24.46 -4.99
C GLN A 213 -6.76 25.86 -4.42
N GLY A 214 -5.84 26.43 -3.63
CA GLY A 214 -5.98 27.78 -3.08
C GLY A 214 -6.99 27.86 -1.93
N HIS A 215 -7.22 26.75 -1.22
CA HIS A 215 -8.03 26.75 -0.01
C HIS A 215 -7.42 27.67 1.06
N ARG A 216 -8.25 28.50 1.67
CA ARG A 216 -7.93 29.54 2.67
C ARG A 216 -8.60 29.29 4.01
N GLY A 217 -9.63 28.47 4.04
CA GLY A 217 -10.28 28.04 5.28
C GLY A 217 -9.32 27.26 6.19
N PRO A 218 -9.61 27.19 7.50
CA PRO A 218 -8.76 26.46 8.42
C PRO A 218 -8.91 24.94 8.21
N VAL A 219 -7.77 24.24 8.13
CA VAL A 219 -7.72 22.79 8.02
C VAL A 219 -7.18 22.18 9.31
N THR A 220 -7.89 21.21 9.90
CA THR A 220 -7.44 20.46 11.07
C THR A 220 -7.35 18.98 10.76
N ALA A 221 -6.15 18.41 10.75
CA ALA A 221 -5.95 16.96 10.69
C ALA A 221 -5.93 16.37 12.11
N VAL A 222 -6.61 15.25 12.30
CA VAL A 222 -6.72 14.59 13.62
C VAL A 222 -6.43 13.10 13.51
N ALA A 223 -5.70 12.53 14.47
CA ALA A 223 -5.47 11.10 14.55
C ALA A 223 -5.58 10.57 15.98
N ARG A 224 -5.81 9.27 16.13
CA ARG A 224 -5.96 8.63 17.46
C ARG A 224 -4.63 8.57 18.22
N ARG A 225 -3.54 8.13 17.59
CA ARG A 225 -2.30 7.73 18.28
C ARG A 225 -0.99 8.37 17.78
N ARG A 226 -1.01 9.09 16.66
CA ARG A 226 0.22 9.64 16.03
C ARG A 226 0.03 11.08 15.57
N SER A 227 1.15 11.78 15.39
CA SER A 227 1.22 13.04 14.63
C SER A 227 1.37 12.74 13.12
N LEU A 228 1.74 13.74 12.32
CA LEU A 228 2.12 13.56 10.92
C LEU A 228 3.42 12.74 10.77
N PRO A 229 3.68 12.14 9.60
CA PRO A 229 4.90 11.39 9.36
C PRO A 229 6.12 12.31 9.37
N LYS A 230 7.26 11.75 9.77
CA LYS A 230 8.55 12.44 9.80
C LYS A 230 9.00 12.90 8.41
N VAL A 231 9.92 13.85 8.35
CA VAL A 231 10.49 14.35 7.08
C VAL A 231 11.80 13.63 6.78
N GLN A 232 11.96 13.16 5.53
CA GLN A 232 13.19 12.50 5.07
C GLN A 232 14.10 13.48 4.31
N GLY A 233 15.41 13.43 4.60
CA GLY A 233 16.45 14.25 3.98
C GLY A 233 17.10 13.62 2.74
N PRO A 234 18.24 14.17 2.28
CA PRO A 234 19.03 13.62 1.16
C PRO A 234 20.00 12.49 1.59
N ARG A 235 20.26 11.59 0.65
CA ARG A 235 20.73 10.19 0.79
C ARG A 235 21.82 9.85 1.81
N MET A 236 21.58 8.72 2.51
CA MET A 236 22.60 7.77 2.98
C MET A 236 22.25 6.35 2.48
N SER A 237 23.22 5.43 2.45
CA SER A 237 23.00 4.01 2.17
C SER A 237 23.63 3.18 3.30
N PRO A 238 22.90 2.93 4.40
CA PRO A 238 23.45 2.19 5.53
C PRO A 238 23.57 0.71 5.19
N ARG A 239 24.53 0.04 5.83
CA ARG A 239 24.65 -1.42 5.81
C ARG A 239 24.13 -1.93 7.15
N LEU A 240 23.08 -2.74 7.12
CA LEU A 240 22.53 -3.36 8.33
C LEU A 240 23.55 -4.31 8.96
N ARG A 241 23.67 -4.27 10.29
CA ARG A 241 24.61 -5.09 11.06
C ARG A 241 23.92 -6.05 12.01
N HIS A 242 22.80 -5.63 12.57
CA HIS A 242 22.03 -6.36 13.57
C HIS A 242 20.80 -7.01 12.93
N ILE A 243 20.06 -6.29 12.10
CA ILE A 243 18.89 -6.80 11.38
C ILE A 243 19.34 -7.51 10.10
N THR A 244 19.93 -8.69 10.27
CA THR A 244 20.45 -9.52 9.18
C THR A 244 19.90 -10.94 9.29
N ARG A 245 19.84 -11.65 8.17
CA ARG A 245 19.33 -13.03 8.14
C ARG A 245 20.11 -13.97 9.04
N ASP A 246 21.44 -13.82 9.11
CA ASP A 246 22.30 -14.63 9.96
C ASP A 246 21.99 -14.41 11.45
N ASN A 247 21.76 -13.15 11.86
CA ASN A 247 21.40 -12.84 13.24
C ASN A 247 19.98 -13.32 13.59
N LEU A 248 19.04 -13.25 12.64
CA LEU A 248 17.71 -13.85 12.82
C LEU A 248 17.81 -15.37 12.99
N ALA A 249 18.62 -16.04 12.17
CA ALA A 249 18.86 -17.47 12.30
C ALA A 249 19.49 -17.82 13.66
N ALA A 250 20.46 -17.02 14.13
CA ALA A 250 21.07 -17.22 15.44
C ALA A 250 20.07 -17.03 16.60
N LEU A 251 19.27 -15.95 16.58
CA LEU A 251 18.27 -15.67 17.62
C LEU A 251 17.17 -16.73 17.68
N THR A 252 16.76 -17.25 16.53
CA THR A 252 15.78 -18.33 16.42
C THR A 252 16.36 -19.72 16.69
N GLY A 253 17.65 -19.84 17.03
CA GLY A 253 18.30 -21.13 17.28
C GLY A 253 18.28 -22.02 16.03
N GLY A 254 18.60 -21.45 14.87
CA GLY A 254 18.51 -22.12 13.58
C GLY A 254 17.05 -22.36 13.15
N TRP A 255 16.18 -21.37 13.36
CA TRP A 255 14.75 -21.44 13.02
C TRP A 255 13.95 -22.47 13.85
N SER A 256 14.45 -22.86 15.02
CA SER A 256 13.79 -23.80 15.94
C SER A 256 12.71 -23.16 16.83
N ARG A 257 12.72 -21.82 16.95
CA ARG A 257 11.68 -21.05 17.64
C ARG A 257 11.27 -19.80 16.85
N ARG A 258 10.05 -19.30 17.10
CA ARG A 258 9.58 -17.99 16.62
C ARG A 258 10.10 -16.87 17.53
N LEU A 259 10.10 -15.64 17.00
CA LEU A 259 10.53 -14.42 17.69
C LEU A 259 9.37 -13.79 18.47
N ASP A 260 9.64 -13.33 19.69
CA ASP A 260 8.73 -12.45 20.41
C ASP A 260 8.98 -10.97 20.03
N LEU A 261 8.17 -10.06 20.57
CA LEU A 261 8.34 -8.63 20.25
C LEU A 261 9.66 -8.08 20.84
N ASP A 262 10.09 -8.57 22.00
CA ASP A 262 11.31 -8.12 22.66
C ASP A 262 12.57 -8.48 21.86
N ASP A 263 12.61 -9.66 21.23
CA ASP A 263 13.65 -10.05 20.27
C ASP A 263 13.78 -9.01 19.15
N VAL A 264 12.64 -8.64 18.55
CA VAL A 264 12.59 -7.67 17.44
C VAL A 264 12.99 -6.27 17.92
N VAL A 265 12.48 -5.83 19.07
CA VAL A 265 12.84 -4.54 19.65
C VAL A 265 14.34 -4.46 19.94
N ARG A 266 14.95 -5.52 20.50
CA ARG A 266 16.41 -5.56 20.73
C ARG A 266 17.21 -5.39 19.44
N LEU A 267 16.79 -6.03 18.35
CA LEU A 267 17.45 -5.89 17.05
C LEU A 267 17.36 -4.46 16.51
N PHE A 268 16.16 -3.86 16.52
CA PHE A 268 15.98 -2.49 16.03
C PHE A 268 16.70 -1.46 16.90
N ARG A 269 16.73 -1.65 18.23
CA ARG A 269 17.50 -0.78 19.12
C ARG A 269 18.99 -0.86 18.83
N ALA A 270 19.53 -2.07 18.73
CA ALA A 270 20.95 -2.27 18.44
C ALA A 270 21.35 -1.64 17.09
N GLU A 271 20.53 -1.82 16.04
CA GLU A 271 20.78 -1.22 14.73
C GLU A 271 20.78 0.31 14.76
N LEU A 272 19.81 0.90 15.45
CA LEU A 272 19.70 2.35 15.54
C LEU A 272 20.80 2.95 16.43
N GLU A 273 21.13 2.33 17.56
CA GLU A 273 22.15 2.82 18.48
C GLU A 273 23.58 2.65 17.95
N ASP A 274 23.88 1.60 17.17
CA ASP A 274 25.19 1.44 16.51
C ASP A 274 25.45 2.59 15.52
N ALA A 275 24.41 3.06 14.83
CA ALA A 275 24.53 4.10 13.81
C ALA A 275 24.38 5.53 14.35
N LEU A 276 23.57 5.73 15.39
CA LEU A 276 23.21 7.06 15.91
C LEU A 276 23.90 7.40 17.24
N GLY A 277 24.52 6.43 17.90
CA GLY A 277 24.88 6.53 19.31
C GLY A 277 23.66 6.36 20.23
N PRO A 278 23.76 6.72 21.51
CA PRO A 278 22.66 6.58 22.47
C PRO A 278 21.39 7.31 22.01
N VAL A 279 20.27 6.58 21.97
CA VAL A 279 18.96 7.10 21.55
C VAL A 279 18.07 7.32 22.79
N ASP A 280 17.45 8.50 22.90
CA ASP A 280 16.39 8.73 23.88
C ASP A 280 15.07 8.12 23.41
N TRP A 281 14.87 6.85 23.73
CA TRP A 281 13.65 6.12 23.37
C TRP A 281 12.39 6.72 23.99
N ALA A 282 12.47 7.35 25.18
CA ALA A 282 11.30 7.97 25.81
C ALA A 282 10.84 9.19 25.01
N ALA A 283 11.78 10.00 24.50
CA ALA A 283 11.48 11.09 23.58
C ALA A 283 10.86 10.56 22.26
N VAL A 284 11.38 9.47 21.69
CA VAL A 284 10.85 8.86 20.47
C VAL A 284 9.39 8.42 20.64
N PHE A 285 9.04 7.78 21.76
CA PHE A 285 7.66 7.30 21.99
C PHE A 285 6.68 8.42 22.37
N THR A 286 7.15 9.56 22.86
CA THR A 286 6.30 10.73 23.19
C THR A 286 6.18 11.73 22.04
N GLU A 287 6.88 11.51 20.94
CA GLU A 287 6.93 12.39 19.76
C GLU A 287 5.55 12.73 19.18
N ALA A 288 4.60 11.78 19.24
CA ALA A 288 3.23 11.96 18.76
C ALA A 288 2.42 13.03 19.55
N HIS A 289 2.91 13.46 20.71
CA HIS A 289 2.24 14.42 21.59
C HIS A 289 2.86 15.82 21.55
N LYS A 290 3.93 16.00 20.78
CA LYS A 290 4.54 17.33 20.61
C LYS A 290 3.62 18.23 19.76
N PRO A 291 3.60 19.55 20.05
CA PRO A 291 2.91 20.52 19.20
C PRO A 291 3.34 20.36 17.74
N PHE A 292 2.35 20.25 16.86
CA PHE A 292 2.58 19.88 15.46
C PHE A 292 3.56 20.82 14.75
N LEU A 293 3.36 22.14 14.87
CA LEU A 293 4.19 23.13 14.18
C LEU A 293 5.66 23.03 14.59
N ASP A 294 5.93 22.85 15.88
CA ASP A 294 7.29 22.75 16.41
C ASP A 294 7.95 21.43 16.00
N ALA A 295 7.19 20.32 16.04
CA ALA A 295 7.66 19.03 15.55
C ALA A 295 7.99 19.07 14.05
N LEU A 296 7.13 19.66 13.22
CA LEU A 296 7.37 19.77 11.78
C LEU A 296 8.56 20.69 11.47
N ARG A 297 8.70 21.82 12.17
CA ARG A 297 9.85 22.71 12.03
C ARG A 297 11.15 21.99 12.35
N HIS A 298 11.16 21.22 13.44
CA HIS A 298 12.31 20.41 13.83
C HIS A 298 12.63 19.33 12.80
N ASP A 299 11.63 18.60 12.31
CA ASP A 299 11.82 17.53 11.33
C ASP A 299 12.34 18.07 9.98
N VAL A 300 11.85 19.23 9.53
CA VAL A 300 12.37 19.90 8.34
C VAL A 300 13.84 20.28 8.54
N ALA A 301 14.20 20.88 9.67
CA ALA A 301 15.59 21.24 9.97
C ALA A 301 16.52 20.01 9.98
N LEU A 302 16.13 18.92 10.66
CA LEU A 302 16.90 17.67 10.65
C LEU A 302 17.11 17.12 9.23
N ALA A 303 16.08 17.18 8.39
CA ALA A 303 16.17 16.73 7.01
C ALA A 303 17.06 17.64 6.14
N GLU A 304 17.06 18.94 6.38
CA GLU A 304 17.94 19.91 5.72
C GLU A 304 19.41 19.71 6.08
N ASP A 305 19.68 19.43 7.36
CA ASP A 305 21.03 19.20 7.89
C ASP A 305 21.54 17.77 7.65
N GLY A 306 20.74 16.92 6.97
CA GLY A 306 21.11 15.52 6.69
C GLY A 306 21.09 14.60 7.91
N GLN A 307 20.48 15.02 9.02
CA GLN A 307 20.42 14.29 10.29
C GLN A 307 19.23 13.32 10.36
N THR A 308 19.01 12.58 9.26
CA THR A 308 17.91 11.62 9.11
C THR A 308 18.40 10.18 8.95
N ALA A 309 19.58 9.87 9.50
CA ALA A 309 20.20 8.54 9.46
C ALA A 309 19.25 7.41 9.91
N TRP A 310 18.41 7.67 10.93
CA TRP A 310 17.38 6.75 11.41
C TRP A 310 16.42 6.30 10.29
N TYR A 311 16.07 7.19 9.36
CA TYR A 311 15.13 6.86 8.29
C TYR A 311 15.74 5.83 7.35
N TYR A 312 16.99 6.03 6.93
CA TYR A 312 17.66 5.13 6.00
C TYR A 312 17.90 3.75 6.58
N ILE A 313 18.12 3.67 7.89
CA ILE A 313 18.23 2.38 8.60
C ILE A 313 16.90 1.65 8.50
N LEU A 314 15.79 2.32 8.84
CA LEU A 314 14.45 1.74 8.72
C LEU A 314 14.11 1.39 7.26
N ASP A 315 14.50 2.21 6.30
CA ASP A 315 14.26 1.95 4.88
C ASP A 315 15.04 0.73 4.37
N ALA A 316 16.29 0.55 4.82
CA ALA A 316 17.10 -0.62 4.49
C ALA A 316 16.52 -1.95 5.01
N THR A 317 15.62 -1.91 6.00
CA THR A 317 14.95 -3.13 6.50
C THR A 317 13.84 -3.64 5.58
N SER A 318 13.51 -2.96 4.48
CA SER A 318 12.40 -3.34 3.57
C SER A 318 12.50 -4.77 3.06
N GLU A 319 13.71 -5.22 2.72
CA GLU A 319 13.94 -6.55 2.17
C GLU A 319 13.70 -7.66 3.21
N ILE A 320 14.01 -7.40 4.48
CA ILE A 320 13.96 -8.41 5.55
C ILE A 320 12.66 -8.37 6.37
N ILE A 321 11.95 -7.24 6.37
CA ILE A 321 10.68 -7.08 7.12
C ILE A 321 9.67 -8.21 6.83
N PRO A 322 9.40 -8.62 5.58
CA PRO A 322 8.44 -9.68 5.32
C PRO A 322 8.83 -11.03 5.92
N GLU A 323 10.13 -11.38 5.89
CA GLU A 323 10.66 -12.60 6.52
C GLU A 323 10.62 -12.48 8.05
N LEU A 324 11.09 -11.35 8.60
CA LEU A 324 11.02 -11.06 10.03
C LEU A 324 9.60 -11.18 10.57
N TRP A 325 8.63 -10.62 9.85
CA TRP A 325 7.21 -10.68 10.21
C TRP A 325 6.70 -12.11 10.27
N ASP A 326 7.00 -12.94 9.27
CA ASP A 326 6.59 -14.34 9.29
C ASP A 326 7.14 -15.06 10.52
N TRP A 327 8.41 -14.83 10.84
CA TRP A 327 9.09 -15.49 11.97
C TRP A 327 8.66 -15.02 13.36
N MET A 328 7.85 -13.97 13.48
CA MET A 328 7.28 -13.55 14.75
C MET A 328 6.13 -14.45 15.19
N THR A 329 5.94 -14.58 16.51
CA THR A 329 4.72 -15.19 17.06
C THR A 329 3.47 -14.37 16.66
N GLU A 330 2.31 -15.03 16.59
CA GLU A 330 1.03 -14.31 16.35
C GLU A 330 0.77 -13.24 17.41
N GLN A 331 1.11 -13.52 18.68
CA GLN A 331 1.01 -12.57 19.79
C GLN A 331 1.90 -11.34 19.56
N ALA A 332 3.17 -11.51 19.19
CA ALA A 332 4.07 -10.39 18.94
C ALA A 332 3.61 -9.52 17.75
N ARG A 333 3.09 -10.15 16.69
CA ARG A 333 2.51 -9.45 15.54
C ARG A 333 1.26 -8.66 15.92
N ALA A 334 0.37 -9.25 16.72
CA ALA A 334 -0.83 -8.59 17.22
C ALA A 334 -0.46 -7.37 18.09
N GLU A 335 0.44 -7.56 19.04
CA GLU A 335 0.94 -6.50 19.93
C GLU A 335 1.59 -5.36 19.13
N PHE A 336 2.39 -5.68 18.12
CA PHE A 336 2.97 -4.67 17.23
C PHE A 336 1.90 -3.86 16.50
N LEU A 337 0.90 -4.51 15.88
CA LEU A 337 -0.15 -3.81 15.14
C LEU A 337 -1.01 -2.92 16.04
N GLU A 338 -1.31 -3.39 17.25
CA GLU A 338 -2.16 -2.69 18.19
C GLU A 338 -1.45 -1.48 18.82
N ASN A 339 -0.20 -1.67 19.25
CA ASN A 339 0.49 -0.72 20.13
C ASN A 339 1.63 0.05 19.46
N HIS A 340 2.26 -0.50 18.41
CA HIS A 340 3.52 0.04 17.86
C HIS A 340 3.45 0.47 16.38
N LEU A 341 2.48 -0.03 15.60
CA LEU A 341 2.36 0.30 14.18
C LEU A 341 2.24 1.80 13.93
N SER A 342 1.52 2.53 14.81
CA SER A 342 1.29 3.97 14.62
C SER A 342 2.58 4.78 14.69
N ILE A 343 3.42 4.52 15.71
CA ILE A 343 4.71 5.20 15.87
C ILE A 343 5.71 4.72 14.82
N TRP A 344 5.78 3.40 14.56
CA TRP A 344 6.64 2.85 13.52
C TRP A 344 6.33 3.44 12.15
N ALA A 345 5.05 3.54 11.78
CA ALA A 345 4.62 4.14 10.51
C ALA A 345 4.97 5.63 10.40
N MET A 346 4.97 6.37 11.51
CA MET A 346 5.32 7.79 11.54
C MET A 346 6.80 8.01 11.14
N PHE A 347 7.69 7.15 11.60
CA PHE A 347 9.11 7.17 11.22
C PHE A 347 9.36 6.43 9.90
N ARG A 348 8.67 5.35 9.60
CA ARG A 348 8.96 4.57 8.38
C ARG A 348 8.45 5.23 7.09
N HIS A 349 7.29 5.89 7.15
CA HIS A 349 6.60 6.40 5.96
C HIS A 349 6.73 7.92 5.86
N CYS A 350 7.94 8.40 5.61
CA CYS A 350 8.26 9.82 5.67
C CYS A 350 7.74 10.66 4.50
N VAL A 351 7.56 11.95 4.78
CA VAL A 351 7.27 12.99 3.80
C VAL A 351 8.58 13.46 3.16
N PRO A 352 8.69 13.54 1.81
CA PRO A 352 9.84 14.14 1.16
C PRO A 352 10.10 15.58 1.64
N LEU A 353 11.37 15.99 1.81
CA LEU A 353 11.74 17.32 2.31
C LEU A 353 11.02 18.47 1.57
N ARG A 354 10.86 18.36 0.24
CA ARG A 354 10.12 19.35 -0.56
C ARG A 354 8.68 19.53 -0.05
N ASN A 355 7.98 18.44 0.25
CA ASN A 355 6.62 18.47 0.77
C ASN A 355 6.60 18.90 2.25
N GLY A 356 7.61 18.49 3.04
CA GLY A 356 7.79 18.97 4.42
C GLY A 356 7.88 20.50 4.51
N ARG A 357 8.69 21.13 3.65
CA ARG A 357 8.80 22.60 3.55
C ARG A 357 7.48 23.27 3.17
N ARG A 358 6.72 22.68 2.24
CA ARG A 358 5.41 23.19 1.83
C ARG A 358 4.41 23.13 2.99
N LEU A 359 4.34 22.00 3.68
CA LEU A 359 3.49 21.83 4.86
C LEU A 359 3.87 22.82 5.96
N LEU A 360 5.17 23.03 6.20
CA LEU A 360 5.65 23.97 7.21
C LEU A 360 5.20 25.40 6.88
N ALA A 361 5.38 25.84 5.63
CA ALA A 361 4.92 27.17 5.20
C ALA A 361 3.39 27.33 5.30
N MET A 362 2.62 26.26 5.08
CA MET A 362 1.17 26.29 5.28
C MET A 362 0.79 26.39 6.75
N ALA A 363 1.46 25.64 7.62
CA ALA A 363 1.25 25.65 9.06
C ALA A 363 1.64 27.01 9.69
N GLU A 364 2.78 27.59 9.30
CA GLU A 364 3.22 28.91 9.78
C GLU A 364 2.29 30.05 9.36
N ALA A 365 1.60 29.89 8.22
CA ALA A 365 0.55 30.80 7.78
C ALA A 365 -0.80 30.59 8.50
N GLY A 366 -0.88 29.68 9.48
CA GLY A 366 -2.10 29.38 10.24
C GLY A 366 -3.19 28.65 9.43
N ARG A 367 -2.84 28.09 8.26
CA ARG A 367 -3.81 27.41 7.37
C ARG A 367 -4.05 25.96 7.75
N PHE A 368 -3.14 25.38 8.53
CA PHE A 368 -3.14 23.96 8.84
C PHE A 368 -2.65 23.68 10.26
N ASP A 369 -3.39 22.82 10.97
CA ASP A 369 -3.00 22.25 12.26
C ASP A 369 -3.20 20.73 12.29
N ALA A 370 -2.42 20.02 13.10
CA ALA A 370 -2.54 18.59 13.30
C ALA A 370 -2.56 18.21 14.78
N LEU A 371 -3.50 17.36 15.18
CA LEU A 371 -3.69 16.93 16.56
C LEU A 371 -3.71 15.40 16.65
N SER A 372 -3.16 14.88 17.74
CA SER A 372 -3.28 13.46 18.12
C SER A 372 -4.37 13.26 19.18
N GLY A 373 -4.57 12.02 19.65
CA GLY A 373 -5.51 11.71 20.73
C GLY A 373 -7.00 11.92 20.41
N LEU A 374 -7.39 11.81 19.13
CA LEU A 374 -8.80 11.81 18.73
C LEU A 374 -9.56 10.70 19.46
N THR A 375 -10.65 11.07 20.16
CA THR A 375 -11.51 10.13 20.89
C THR A 375 -12.94 10.07 20.33
N SER A 376 -13.41 11.13 19.68
CA SER A 376 -14.77 11.19 19.15
C SER A 376 -14.87 12.04 17.88
N VAL A 377 -15.74 11.59 16.98
CA VAL A 377 -16.20 12.33 15.79
C VAL A 377 -17.72 12.22 15.78
N THR A 378 -18.41 13.36 15.77
CA THR A 378 -19.88 13.42 15.70
C THR A 378 -20.32 14.40 14.63
N HIS A 379 -21.56 14.28 14.15
CA HIS A 379 -22.21 15.23 13.26
C HIS A 379 -23.39 15.88 13.99
N ASP A 380 -23.49 17.20 13.91
CA ASP A 380 -24.60 18.01 14.41
C ASP A 380 -25.56 18.30 13.23
N PRO A 381 -26.74 17.65 13.19
CA PRO A 381 -27.66 17.79 12.06
C PRO A 381 -28.33 19.17 12.00
N ASP A 382 -28.39 19.92 13.12
CA ASP A 382 -29.02 21.23 13.14
C ASP A 382 -28.12 22.30 12.51
N ARG A 383 -26.80 22.09 12.59
CA ARG A 383 -25.78 23.00 12.05
C ARG A 383 -25.15 22.50 10.74
N ASP A 384 -25.35 21.23 10.43
CA ASP A 384 -24.64 20.51 9.36
C ASP A 384 -23.10 20.60 9.52
N GLU A 385 -22.62 20.48 10.76
CA GLU A 385 -21.20 20.55 11.11
C GLU A 385 -20.74 19.24 11.78
N PHE A 386 -19.46 18.91 11.63
CA PHE A 386 -18.82 17.85 12.41
C PHE A 386 -18.10 18.42 13.62
N GLU A 387 -18.13 17.69 14.74
CA GLU A 387 -17.32 17.98 15.92
C GLU A 387 -16.26 16.88 16.12
N LEU A 388 -15.00 17.30 16.20
CA LEU A 388 -13.83 16.47 16.47
C LEU A 388 -13.37 16.74 17.91
N ALA A 389 -13.31 15.70 18.74
CA ALA A 389 -12.91 15.83 20.14
C ALA A 389 -11.80 14.84 20.51
N GLY A 390 -10.87 15.26 21.36
CA GLY A 390 -9.75 14.46 21.77
C GLY A 390 -8.89 15.14 22.84
N VAL A 391 -7.71 14.56 23.10
CA VAL A 391 -6.73 15.10 24.05
C VAL A 391 -5.35 15.13 23.39
N HIS A 392 -4.77 16.32 23.26
CA HIS A 392 -3.41 16.52 22.75
C HIS A 392 -2.67 17.44 23.72
N GLY A 393 -2.08 16.85 24.76
CA GLY A 393 -1.66 17.57 25.97
C GLY A 393 -2.87 18.02 26.79
N GLU A 394 -3.71 18.86 26.19
CA GLU A 394 -4.98 19.36 26.74
C GLU A 394 -6.20 18.84 25.95
N PRO A 395 -7.39 18.79 26.56
CA PRO A 395 -8.62 18.49 25.84
C PRO A 395 -8.92 19.50 24.73
N TYR A 396 -9.35 19.04 23.57
CA TYR A 396 -9.77 19.89 22.46
C TYR A 396 -11.14 19.51 21.91
N ARG A 397 -11.81 20.52 21.34
CA ARG A 397 -12.94 20.37 20.42
C ARG A 397 -12.72 21.25 19.20
N ARG A 398 -13.04 20.75 18.01
CA ARG A 398 -12.94 21.45 16.73
C ARG A 398 -14.20 21.21 15.93
N ARG A 399 -14.75 22.28 15.36
CA ARG A 399 -15.92 22.21 14.48
C ARG A 399 -15.51 22.47 13.05
N VAL A 400 -15.98 21.63 12.15
CA VAL A 400 -15.63 21.66 10.72
C VAL A 400 -16.88 21.49 9.88
N ASP A 401 -16.89 22.14 8.72
CA ASP A 401 -17.99 22.10 7.76
C ASP A 401 -17.89 20.83 6.89
N TYR A 402 -16.66 20.48 6.49
CA TYR A 402 -16.38 19.29 5.69
C TYR A 402 -15.45 18.33 6.43
N LEU A 403 -15.71 17.03 6.28
CA LEU A 403 -14.93 15.99 6.92
C LEU A 403 -14.40 15.00 5.88
N LEU A 404 -13.08 14.78 5.87
CA LEU A 404 -12.41 13.89 4.94
C LEU A 404 -11.81 12.71 5.68
N ASN A 405 -12.08 11.51 5.20
CA ASN A 405 -11.51 10.30 5.76
C ASN A 405 -10.21 9.92 5.04
N ALA A 406 -9.09 10.10 5.74
CA ALA A 406 -7.74 9.73 5.33
C ALA A 406 -7.15 8.62 6.24
N THR A 407 -8.01 7.76 6.80
CA THR A 407 -7.59 6.67 7.70
C THR A 407 -6.93 5.49 6.98
N GLY A 408 -6.93 5.50 5.64
CA GLY A 408 -6.23 4.52 4.81
C GLY A 408 -7.06 3.27 4.52
N THR A 409 -6.36 2.15 4.30
CA THR A 409 -6.97 0.90 3.83
C THR A 409 -7.78 0.20 4.91
N GLY A 410 -9.00 -0.24 4.57
CA GLY A 410 -9.82 -1.10 5.42
C GLY A 410 -9.36 -2.56 5.38
N PHE A 411 -9.12 -3.16 6.55
CA PHE A 411 -8.68 -4.56 6.68
C PHE A 411 -9.75 -5.50 7.27
N ALA A 412 -10.88 -4.97 7.71
CA ALA A 412 -12.02 -5.78 8.17
C ALA A 412 -12.85 -6.20 6.96
N LEU A 413 -12.61 -7.41 6.44
CA LEU A 413 -13.23 -7.89 5.21
C LEU A 413 -14.75 -7.93 5.33
N GLU A 414 -15.25 -8.30 6.50
CA GLU A 414 -16.67 -8.42 6.82
C GLU A 414 -17.40 -7.09 6.73
N ARG A 415 -16.68 -5.97 6.93
CA ARG A 415 -17.20 -4.61 6.84
C ARG A 415 -16.92 -3.95 5.48
N SER A 416 -16.27 -4.66 4.56
CA SER A 416 -15.97 -4.12 3.22
C SER A 416 -17.24 -3.96 2.40
N ASP A 417 -17.30 -2.90 1.59
CA ASP A 417 -18.33 -2.64 0.59
C ASP A 417 -18.10 -3.39 -0.74
N SER A 418 -16.99 -4.12 -0.88
CA SER A 418 -16.67 -4.91 -2.06
C SER A 418 -17.58 -6.14 -2.19
N SER A 419 -18.46 -6.14 -3.20
CA SER A 419 -19.33 -7.28 -3.48
C SER A 419 -18.57 -8.58 -3.73
N LEU A 420 -17.38 -8.49 -4.36
CA LEU A 420 -16.50 -9.64 -4.57
C LEU A 420 -16.10 -10.28 -3.24
N LEU A 421 -15.56 -9.48 -2.31
CA LEU A 421 -15.12 -10.01 -1.02
C LEU A 421 -16.29 -10.56 -0.20
N GLN A 422 -17.43 -9.86 -0.19
CA GLN A 422 -18.63 -10.31 0.52
C GLN A 422 -19.15 -11.65 -0.03
N ASN A 423 -19.19 -11.81 -1.35
CA ASN A 423 -19.63 -13.07 -1.96
C ASN A 423 -18.63 -14.21 -1.73
N MET A 424 -17.32 -13.94 -1.83
CA MET A 424 -16.29 -14.94 -1.53
C MET A 424 -16.32 -15.39 -0.06
N LEU A 425 -16.51 -14.46 0.89
CA LEU A 425 -16.69 -14.77 2.31
C LEU A 425 -17.92 -15.63 2.55
N MET A 426 -19.08 -15.22 1.99
CA MET A 426 -20.34 -15.93 2.13
C MET A 426 -20.25 -17.37 1.61
N ARG A 427 -19.51 -17.59 0.52
CA ARG A 427 -19.32 -18.91 -0.11
C ARG A 427 -18.22 -19.75 0.54
N GLY A 428 -17.43 -19.17 1.44
CA GLY A 428 -16.30 -19.86 2.07
C GLY A 428 -15.08 -20.03 1.16
N GLU A 429 -14.90 -19.17 0.15
CA GLU A 429 -13.73 -19.20 -0.74
C GLU A 429 -12.51 -18.50 -0.15
N ILE A 430 -12.73 -17.60 0.80
CA ILE A 430 -11.69 -16.92 1.57
C ILE A 430 -12.09 -16.90 3.04
N ARG A 431 -11.09 -16.74 3.93
CA ARG A 431 -11.33 -16.37 5.33
C ARG A 431 -10.59 -15.09 5.72
N PRO A 432 -11.10 -14.32 6.70
CA PRO A 432 -10.36 -13.23 7.31
C PRO A 432 -9.14 -13.77 8.07
N HIS A 433 -7.99 -13.13 7.89
CA HIS A 433 -6.83 -13.36 8.76
C HIS A 433 -7.03 -12.60 10.08
N ARG A 434 -6.61 -13.20 11.21
CA ARG A 434 -6.80 -12.63 12.57
C ARG A 434 -6.20 -11.23 12.76
N LEU A 435 -5.13 -10.96 12.03
CA LEU A 435 -4.42 -9.67 12.02
C LEU A 435 -4.92 -8.68 10.93
N GLY A 436 -6.07 -9.00 10.33
CA GLY A 436 -6.74 -8.22 9.29
C GLY A 436 -6.38 -8.66 7.88
N GLY A 437 -7.37 -8.51 6.99
CA GLY A 437 -7.24 -8.82 5.57
C GLY A 437 -7.54 -10.28 5.20
N VAL A 438 -7.17 -10.67 3.98
CA VAL A 438 -7.36 -12.01 3.42
C VAL A 438 -6.23 -12.93 3.89
N ASP A 439 -6.59 -14.12 4.34
CA ASP A 439 -5.62 -15.16 4.69
C ASP A 439 -5.10 -15.86 3.42
N VAL A 440 -3.78 -16.04 3.34
CA VAL A 440 -3.06 -16.62 2.20
C VAL A 440 -1.91 -17.50 2.68
N GLU A 441 -1.52 -18.49 1.88
CA GLU A 441 -0.27 -19.22 2.10
C GLU A 441 0.94 -18.33 1.78
N PHE A 442 1.89 -18.22 2.70
CA PHE A 442 3.01 -17.27 2.62
C PHE A 442 3.88 -17.45 1.36
N ASP A 443 4.18 -18.69 0.97
CA ASP A 443 5.12 -18.98 -0.12
C ASP A 443 4.47 -18.98 -1.51
N THR A 444 3.15 -19.17 -1.60
CA THR A 444 2.45 -19.36 -2.87
C THR A 444 1.38 -18.32 -3.16
N MET A 445 0.95 -17.55 -2.15
CA MET A 445 -0.16 -16.59 -2.24
C MET A 445 -1.54 -17.20 -2.53
N ARG A 446 -1.70 -18.52 -2.37
CA ARG A 446 -3.01 -19.19 -2.46
C ARG A 446 -3.92 -18.70 -1.35
N VAL A 447 -5.17 -18.39 -1.66
CA VAL A 447 -6.13 -17.99 -0.62
C VAL A 447 -6.43 -19.17 0.30
N ILE A 448 -6.58 -18.90 1.60
CA ILE A 448 -6.95 -19.92 2.59
C ILE A 448 -8.46 -19.87 2.84
N ARG A 449 -9.09 -21.04 2.82
CA ARG A 449 -10.51 -21.23 3.12
C ARG A 449 -10.79 -21.36 4.62
N PRO A 450 -12.05 -21.22 5.06
CA PRO A 450 -12.41 -21.36 6.47
C PRO A 450 -11.97 -22.69 7.10
N ASP A 451 -11.97 -23.79 6.33
CA ASP A 451 -11.53 -25.12 6.79
C ASP A 451 -9.98 -25.26 6.92
N GLY A 452 -9.23 -24.22 6.54
CA GLY A 452 -7.77 -24.19 6.57
C GLY A 452 -7.10 -24.76 5.33
N SER A 453 -7.87 -25.24 4.34
CA SER A 453 -7.32 -25.65 3.05
C SER A 453 -6.89 -24.44 2.22
N ALA A 454 -5.78 -24.59 1.51
CA ALA A 454 -5.38 -23.64 0.48
C ALA A 454 -6.19 -23.90 -0.80
N SER A 455 -6.59 -22.82 -1.46
CA SER A 455 -7.18 -22.87 -2.80
C SER A 455 -6.20 -23.46 -3.81
N GLU A 456 -6.71 -24.27 -4.74
CA GLU A 456 -5.88 -24.86 -5.79
C GLU A 456 -5.58 -23.87 -6.92
N ARG A 457 -6.47 -22.87 -7.12
CA ARG A 457 -6.53 -22.08 -8.36
C ARG A 457 -6.66 -20.57 -8.17
N THR A 458 -6.97 -20.12 -6.96
CA THR A 458 -7.24 -18.73 -6.61
C THR A 458 -6.15 -18.18 -5.70
N PHE A 459 -5.61 -17.05 -6.10
CA PHE A 459 -4.50 -16.38 -5.43
C PHE A 459 -4.90 -14.96 -5.07
N TYR A 460 -4.28 -14.40 -4.04
CA TYR A 460 -4.45 -13.00 -3.69
C TYR A 460 -3.10 -12.33 -3.50
N VAL A 461 -2.88 -11.20 -4.19
CA VAL A 461 -1.68 -10.38 -4.04
C VAL A 461 -2.08 -8.92 -3.85
N GLY A 462 -1.69 -8.31 -2.73
CA GLY A 462 -1.90 -6.88 -2.50
C GLY A 462 -2.04 -6.51 -1.03
N PRO A 463 -2.40 -5.25 -0.74
CA PRO A 463 -2.47 -4.70 0.61
C PRO A 463 -3.25 -5.56 1.62
N LEU A 464 -4.37 -6.16 1.21
CA LEU A 464 -5.19 -6.98 2.09
C LEU A 464 -4.52 -8.28 2.56
N THR A 465 -3.32 -8.66 2.13
CA THR A 465 -2.61 -9.80 2.76
C THR A 465 -1.79 -9.39 3.99
N ARG A 466 -2.01 -8.18 4.54
CA ARG A 466 -1.21 -7.58 5.62
C ARG A 466 -0.99 -8.51 6.82
N GLY A 467 -2.00 -9.30 7.16
CA GLY A 467 -1.91 -10.23 8.28
C GLY A 467 -0.82 -11.29 8.11
N VAL A 468 -0.68 -11.81 6.88
CA VAL A 468 0.32 -12.82 6.51
C VAL A 468 1.64 -12.17 6.11
N HIS A 469 1.57 -11.20 5.20
CA HIS A 469 2.72 -10.41 4.75
C HIS A 469 2.59 -8.98 5.25
N PHE A 470 3.44 -8.56 6.17
CA PHE A 470 3.51 -7.15 6.51
C PHE A 470 4.09 -6.33 5.34
N TYR A 471 3.89 -5.02 5.37
CA TYR A 471 4.46 -4.11 4.37
C TYR A 471 3.94 -4.32 2.92
N THR A 472 2.70 -4.81 2.78
CA THR A 472 2.00 -5.03 1.50
C THR A 472 1.43 -3.75 0.87
N ASN A 473 1.67 -2.59 1.47
CA ASN A 473 1.52 -1.28 0.84
C ASN A 473 2.75 -0.89 0.00
N SER A 474 3.86 -1.64 0.10
CA SER A 474 5.03 -1.47 -0.76
C SER A 474 4.82 -2.18 -2.10
N LEU A 475 5.22 -1.49 -3.17
CA LEU A 475 5.25 -2.10 -4.50
C LEU A 475 6.21 -3.30 -4.55
N GLU A 476 7.39 -3.17 -3.94
CA GLU A 476 8.43 -4.20 -3.95
C GLU A 476 7.93 -5.52 -3.35
N THR A 477 7.33 -5.47 -2.16
CA THR A 477 6.71 -6.62 -1.50
C THR A 477 5.67 -7.27 -2.41
N ASN A 478 4.82 -6.47 -3.05
CA ASN A 478 3.78 -6.97 -3.94
C ASN A 478 4.33 -7.59 -5.22
N LEU A 479 5.46 -7.09 -5.76
CA LEU A 479 6.12 -7.69 -6.93
C LEU A 479 6.81 -9.02 -6.56
N THR A 480 7.44 -9.11 -5.39
CA THR A 480 7.95 -10.38 -4.87
C THR A 480 6.81 -11.39 -4.68
N ASN A 481 5.68 -10.97 -4.14
CA ASN A 481 4.50 -11.82 -4.01
C ASN A 481 3.86 -12.16 -5.37
N SER A 482 3.94 -11.26 -6.36
CA SER A 482 3.49 -11.53 -7.73
C SER A 482 4.30 -12.67 -8.37
N ARG A 483 5.61 -12.72 -8.11
CA ARG A 483 6.49 -13.83 -8.50
C ARG A 483 6.11 -15.14 -7.84
N ARG A 484 5.87 -15.13 -6.52
CA ARG A 484 5.40 -16.30 -5.75
C ARG A 484 4.11 -16.87 -6.33
N ALA A 485 3.10 -16.02 -6.51
CA ALA A 485 1.82 -16.40 -7.08
C ALA A 485 1.96 -16.96 -8.50
N THR A 486 2.73 -16.28 -9.35
CA THR A 486 2.94 -16.72 -10.74
C THR A 486 3.67 -18.05 -10.82
N ALA A 487 4.76 -18.21 -10.06
CA ALA A 487 5.50 -19.46 -10.01
C ALA A 487 4.61 -20.63 -9.57
N ALA A 488 3.77 -20.43 -8.54
CA ALA A 488 2.82 -21.44 -8.09
C ALA A 488 1.76 -21.77 -9.14
N MET A 489 1.21 -20.76 -9.85
CA MET A 489 0.25 -20.96 -10.94
C MET A 489 0.87 -21.73 -12.13
N THR A 490 2.10 -21.42 -12.50
CA THR A 490 2.74 -21.97 -13.71
C THR A 490 3.62 -23.19 -13.46
N ALA A 491 3.76 -23.66 -12.21
CA ALA A 491 4.67 -24.76 -11.84
C ALA A 491 4.46 -26.03 -12.71
N HIS A 492 3.21 -26.38 -12.99
CA HIS A 492 2.85 -27.55 -13.80
C HIS A 492 3.17 -27.41 -15.29
N LEU A 493 3.40 -26.18 -15.78
CA LEU A 493 3.79 -25.91 -17.15
C LEU A 493 5.29 -26.15 -17.37
N VAL A 494 6.11 -25.88 -16.36
CA VAL A 494 7.58 -26.06 -16.41
C VAL A 494 7.99 -27.53 -16.54
N HIS A 495 7.15 -28.46 -16.06
CA HIS A 495 7.39 -29.91 -16.15
C HIS A 495 6.96 -30.54 -17.49
N ARG A 496 6.51 -29.74 -18.48
CA ARG A 496 6.22 -30.20 -19.84
C ARG A 496 7.39 -30.02 -20.82
N ARG A 497 8.64 -29.97 -20.35
CA ARG A 497 9.79 -30.15 -21.25
C ARG A 497 9.71 -31.57 -21.82
N PRO A 498 9.59 -31.75 -23.14
CA PRO A 498 9.84 -33.07 -23.71
C PRO A 498 11.31 -33.37 -23.47
N ASP A 499 11.60 -34.49 -22.81
CA ASP A 499 12.95 -35.06 -22.84
C ASP A 499 13.38 -35.12 -24.31
N ASN A 500 14.52 -34.47 -24.60
CA ASN A 500 15.14 -34.52 -25.92
C ASN A 500 15.23 -35.98 -26.38
N ARG A 501 14.50 -36.30 -27.45
CA ARG A 501 14.75 -37.51 -28.25
C ARG A 501 15.98 -37.33 -29.10
#